data_AF-I3S1L2-F1
#
_entry.id   AF-I3S1L2-F1
#
_cell.length_a   1.000
_cell.length_b   1.000
_cell.length_c   1.000
_cell.angle_alpha   90.00
_cell.angle_beta   90.00
_cell.angle_gamma   90.00
#
_symmetry.space_group_name_H-M   'P 1'
#
loop_
_entity.id
_entity.type
_entity.pdbx_description
1 polymer ?
#
loop_
_entity_poly.entity_id
_entity_poly.type
_entity_poly.pdbx_seq_one_letter_code
_entity_poly.pdbx_strand_id
1 'polypeptide(L)'
;MASLTYMISLSFGDASDVVVGQYLGANKPAEAINAKNVSYILTIVIMFFNFSLMAVPSYWTPYLFNTEPSALTLTRQGLLIASVFSFLDPVDVTLLGITKACGMQRYGLVLMFIGYYIIGLPLAFIFTFVVKLNVYGFWVGLIIATVLINVAAFFMVRSFNWIAIAKEAHKHIEFIEPPSMESKDDAFTHENISEDRQLLPATSSKKSDEEVNEYHTIETPSIDKEEKLYETPSNKHFTTVLIIQIVVLIVLIALFIMSYVHSFM
;
A
#
# COMPACT_ATOMS: atom_id res chain seq x y z
N MET A 1 -0.62 -15.17 18.80
CA MET A 1 0.73 -14.95 18.24
C MET A 1 0.66 -14.43 16.81
N ALA A 2 0.05 -15.15 15.86
CA ALA A 2 -0.11 -14.68 14.47
C ALA A 2 -0.64 -13.25 14.32
N SER A 3 -1.72 -12.89 15.05
CA SER A 3 -2.27 -11.52 14.99
C SER A 3 -1.30 -10.45 15.51
N LEU A 4 -0.44 -10.75 16.48
CA LEU A 4 0.54 -9.79 17.01
C LEU A 4 1.63 -9.51 15.98
N THR A 5 2.18 -10.58 15.38
CA THR A 5 3.17 -10.52 14.31
C THR A 5 2.62 -9.77 13.09
N TYR A 6 1.36 -9.99 12.76
CA TYR A 6 0.68 -9.26 11.69
C TYR A 6 0.53 -7.76 12.00
N MET A 7 0.12 -7.40 13.23
CA MET A 7 0.00 -5.98 13.62
C MET A 7 1.32 -5.22 13.54
N ILE A 8 2.44 -5.86 13.93
CA ILE A 8 3.78 -5.27 13.79
C ILE A 8 4.08 -4.96 12.31
N SER A 9 3.76 -5.91 11.43
CA SER A 9 3.96 -5.77 9.98
C SER A 9 3.07 -4.66 9.40
N LEU A 10 1.81 -4.61 9.83
CA LEU A 10 0.84 -3.62 9.38
C LEU A 10 1.27 -2.21 9.79
N SER A 11 1.64 -1.99 11.05
CA SER A 11 2.14 -0.70 11.52
C SER A 11 3.36 -0.23 10.75
N PHE A 12 4.24 -1.15 10.36
CA PHE A 12 5.39 -0.83 9.54
C PHE A 12 5.03 -0.45 8.10
N GLY A 13 4.06 -1.15 7.50
CA GLY A 13 3.50 -0.80 6.20
C GLY A 13 2.92 0.61 6.18
N ASP A 14 2.12 0.96 7.20
CA ASP A 14 1.50 2.28 7.34
C ASP A 14 2.55 3.38 7.61
N ALA A 15 3.60 3.08 8.40
CA ALA A 15 4.71 4.02 8.60
C ALA A 15 5.47 4.29 7.29
N SER A 16 5.71 3.25 6.49
CA SER A 16 6.35 3.37 5.18
C SER A 16 5.49 4.18 4.20
N ASP A 17 4.16 3.98 4.25
CA ASP A 17 3.19 4.75 3.47
C ASP A 17 3.31 6.26 3.77
N VAL A 18 3.22 6.63 5.04
CA VAL A 18 3.31 8.04 5.48
C VAL A 18 4.64 8.68 5.08
N VAL A 19 5.77 8.01 5.34
CA VAL A 19 7.09 8.59 5.09
C VAL A 19 7.33 8.79 3.59
N VAL A 20 6.96 7.82 2.75
CA VAL A 20 7.08 7.96 1.29
C VAL A 20 6.10 9.01 0.77
N GLY A 21 4.87 9.01 1.26
CA GLY A 21 3.84 9.98 0.89
C GLY A 21 4.23 11.42 1.21
N GLN A 22 4.88 11.65 2.36
CA GLN A 22 5.36 12.98 2.75
C GLN A 22 6.40 13.54 1.77
N TYR A 23 7.38 12.72 1.35
CA TYR A 23 8.39 13.15 0.36
C TYR A 23 7.79 13.36 -1.04
N LEU A 24 6.79 12.56 -1.41
CA LEU A 24 6.05 12.75 -2.66
C LEU A 24 5.27 14.06 -2.65
N GLY A 25 4.54 14.37 -1.57
CA GLY A 25 3.80 15.63 -1.41
C GLY A 25 4.70 16.87 -1.37
N ALA A 26 5.90 16.74 -0.80
CA ALA A 26 6.92 17.80 -0.81
C ALA A 26 7.59 18.01 -2.19
N ASN A 27 7.16 17.30 -3.24
CA ASN A 27 7.73 17.32 -4.58
C ASN A 27 9.22 16.93 -4.62
N LYS A 28 9.63 15.97 -3.79
CA LYS A 28 11.02 15.49 -3.69
C LYS A 28 11.14 14.02 -4.10
N PRO A 29 11.07 13.71 -5.41
CA PRO A 29 11.05 12.33 -5.90
C PRO A 29 12.32 11.53 -5.55
N ALA A 30 13.48 12.18 -5.49
CA ALA A 30 14.73 11.53 -5.10
C ALA A 30 14.73 11.08 -3.63
N GLU A 31 14.21 11.91 -2.72
CA GLU A 31 14.07 11.57 -1.31
C GLU A 31 13.01 10.48 -1.10
N ALA A 32 11.90 10.51 -1.86
CA ALA A 32 10.89 9.45 -1.85
C ALA A 32 11.45 8.08 -2.28
N ILE A 33 12.31 8.05 -3.31
CA ILE A 33 12.98 6.81 -3.76
C ILE A 33 13.91 6.27 -2.67
N ASN A 34 14.64 7.17 -1.98
CA ASN A 34 15.52 6.78 -0.87
C ASN A 34 14.71 6.25 0.32
N ALA A 35 13.62 6.92 0.70
CA ALA A 35 12.69 6.45 1.72
C ALA A 35 12.17 5.05 1.42
N LYS A 36 11.71 4.82 0.19
CA LYS A 36 11.28 3.49 -0.28
C LYS A 36 12.39 2.45 -0.18
N ASN A 37 13.64 2.78 -0.55
CA ASN A 37 14.77 1.85 -0.43
C ASN A 37 15.07 1.52 1.04
N VAL A 38 15.01 2.51 1.94
CA VAL A 38 15.19 2.31 3.39
C VAL A 38 14.07 1.42 3.94
N SER A 39 12.83 1.63 3.54
CA SER A 39 11.70 0.77 3.91
C SER A 39 11.91 -0.68 3.48
N TYR A 40 12.48 -0.93 2.29
CA TYR A 40 12.82 -2.30 1.87
C TYR A 40 13.89 -2.95 2.75
N ILE A 41 14.94 -2.21 3.11
CA ILE A 41 15.99 -2.73 4.00
C ILE A 41 15.40 -3.05 5.38
N LEU A 42 14.58 -2.17 5.92
CA LEU A 42 13.97 -2.34 7.23
C LEU A 42 12.90 -3.45 7.23
N THR A 43 12.22 -3.67 6.09
CA THR A 43 11.34 -4.83 5.91
C THR A 43 12.09 -6.14 6.14
N ILE A 44 13.31 -6.28 5.60
CA ILE A 44 14.12 -7.49 5.79
C ILE A 44 14.38 -7.75 7.28
N VAL A 45 14.69 -6.70 8.05
CA VAL A 45 14.88 -6.81 9.51
C VAL A 45 13.59 -7.29 10.19
N ILE A 46 12.45 -6.73 9.81
CA ILE A 46 11.14 -7.10 10.37
C ILE A 46 10.75 -8.53 9.98
N MET A 47 11.09 -8.99 8.78
CA MET A 47 10.86 -10.38 8.35
C MET A 47 11.57 -11.36 9.28
N PHE A 48 12.86 -11.15 9.56
CA PHE A 48 13.61 -12.02 10.47
C PHE A 48 13.09 -11.90 11.91
N PHE A 49 12.73 -10.70 12.34
CA PHE A 49 12.16 -10.48 13.66
C PHE A 49 10.83 -11.24 13.84
N ASN A 50 9.90 -11.10 12.89
CA ASN A 50 8.61 -11.78 12.91
C ASN A 50 8.74 -13.30 12.81
N PHE A 51 9.64 -13.78 11.95
CA PHE A 51 9.95 -15.21 11.86
C PHE A 51 10.49 -15.74 13.19
N SER A 52 11.45 -15.05 13.82
CA SER A 52 12.00 -15.44 15.13
C SER A 52 10.92 -15.43 16.22
N LEU A 53 10.07 -14.39 16.24
CA LEU A 53 8.98 -14.23 17.19
C LEU A 53 7.92 -15.33 17.07
N MET A 54 7.76 -15.95 15.89
CA MET A 54 6.85 -17.09 15.70
C MET A 54 7.55 -18.44 15.89
N ALA A 55 8.77 -18.58 15.38
CA ALA A 55 9.50 -19.84 15.34
C ALA A 55 10.04 -20.24 16.71
N VAL A 56 10.60 -19.32 17.48
CA VAL A 56 11.16 -19.64 18.82
C VAL A 56 10.06 -20.13 19.77
N PRO A 57 8.88 -19.47 19.84
CA PRO A 57 7.82 -19.96 20.70
C PRO A 57 7.12 -21.21 20.20
N SER A 58 7.27 -21.59 18.92
CA SER A 58 6.61 -22.76 18.34
C SER A 58 6.93 -24.08 19.04
N TYR A 59 8.06 -24.14 19.75
CA TYR A 59 8.46 -25.33 20.49
C TYR A 59 7.69 -25.53 21.80
N TRP A 60 7.38 -24.44 22.53
CA TRP A 60 6.77 -24.52 23.86
C TRP A 60 5.29 -24.10 23.87
N THR A 61 4.86 -23.23 22.95
CA THR A 61 3.48 -22.72 22.87
C THR A 61 2.41 -23.82 22.76
N PRO A 62 2.61 -24.93 22.03
CA PRO A 62 1.60 -26.00 21.96
C PRO A 62 1.21 -26.57 23.33
N TYR A 63 2.16 -26.62 24.28
CA TYR A 63 1.94 -27.13 25.64
C TYR A 63 1.03 -26.24 26.49
N LEU A 64 0.84 -24.96 26.11
CA LEU A 64 -0.06 -24.05 26.82
C LEU A 64 -1.54 -24.34 26.52
N PHE A 65 -1.84 -24.92 25.35
CA PHE A 65 -3.21 -25.08 24.87
C PHE A 65 -3.66 -26.55 24.85
N ASN A 66 -2.72 -27.48 24.72
CA ASN A 66 -3.04 -28.90 24.56
C ASN A 66 -2.22 -29.74 25.53
N THR A 67 -2.88 -30.74 26.14
CA THR A 67 -2.25 -31.73 27.02
C THR A 67 -2.06 -33.07 26.30
N GLU A 68 -2.83 -33.32 25.23
CA GLU A 68 -2.81 -34.57 24.44
C GLU A 68 -1.63 -34.60 23.44
N PRO A 69 -0.83 -35.69 23.40
CA PRO A 69 0.35 -35.79 22.54
C PRO A 69 0.08 -35.63 21.04
N SER A 70 -1.05 -36.15 20.55
CA SER A 70 -1.44 -36.08 19.14
C SER A 70 -1.76 -34.65 18.70
N ALA A 71 -2.46 -33.88 19.55
CA ALA A 71 -2.78 -32.48 19.30
C ALA A 71 -1.53 -31.59 19.35
N LEU A 72 -0.55 -31.91 20.20
CA LEU A 72 0.73 -31.21 20.29
C LEU A 72 1.52 -31.30 18.98
N THR A 73 1.66 -32.49 18.41
CA THR A 73 2.39 -32.69 17.14
C THR A 73 1.75 -31.91 16.00
N LEU A 74 0.42 -31.97 15.87
CA LEU A 74 -0.31 -31.27 14.82
C LEU A 74 -0.20 -29.74 14.96
N THR A 75 -0.38 -29.23 16.17
CA THR A 75 -0.29 -27.79 16.46
C THR A 75 1.11 -27.25 16.17
N ARG A 76 2.15 -28.01 16.55
CA ARG A 76 3.55 -27.64 16.28
C ARG A 76 3.83 -27.53 14.78
N GLN A 77 3.34 -28.49 13.98
CA GLN A 77 3.51 -28.44 12.52
C GLN A 77 2.77 -27.23 11.92
N GLY A 78 1.57 -26.92 12.38
CA GLY A 78 0.83 -25.72 11.98
C GLY A 78 1.56 -24.41 12.33
N LEU A 79 2.16 -24.32 13.52
CA LEU A 79 2.95 -23.14 13.92
C LEU A 79 4.21 -22.95 13.07
N LEU A 80 4.87 -24.03 12.64
CA LEU A 80 6.02 -23.93 11.74
C LEU A 80 5.62 -23.33 10.38
N ILE A 81 4.48 -23.76 9.83
CA ILE A 81 3.94 -23.19 8.59
C ILE A 81 3.54 -21.74 8.77
N ALA A 82 2.88 -21.42 9.89
CA ALA A 82 2.52 -20.05 10.21
C ALA A 82 3.75 -19.15 10.39
N SER A 83 4.88 -19.70 10.85
CA SER A 83 6.15 -18.97 10.95
C SER A 83 6.69 -18.62 9.57
N VAL A 84 6.61 -19.54 8.60
CA VAL A 84 6.98 -19.28 7.21
C VAL A 84 6.04 -18.26 6.56
N PHE A 85 4.74 -18.32 6.83
CA PHE A 85 3.78 -17.32 6.34
C PHE A 85 4.07 -15.93 6.91
N SER A 86 4.34 -15.86 8.22
CA SER A 86 4.71 -14.61 8.93
C SER A 86 5.99 -13.97 8.41
N PHE A 87 6.85 -14.73 7.74
CA PHE A 87 8.06 -14.21 7.07
C PHE A 87 7.71 -13.42 5.80
N LEU A 88 6.64 -13.79 5.09
CA LEU A 88 6.21 -13.13 3.85
C LEU A 88 5.35 -11.89 4.11
N ASP A 89 4.62 -11.86 5.23
CA ASP A 89 3.70 -10.77 5.56
C ASP A 89 4.32 -9.37 5.47
N PRO A 90 5.49 -9.08 6.08
CA PRO A 90 6.09 -7.73 6.04
C PRO A 90 6.34 -7.20 4.63
N VAL A 91 6.66 -8.09 3.69
CA VAL A 91 6.90 -7.70 2.29
C VAL A 91 5.62 -7.21 1.63
N ASP A 92 4.53 -7.94 1.84
CA ASP A 92 3.22 -7.62 1.25
C ASP A 92 2.70 -6.28 1.79
N VAL A 93 2.71 -6.08 3.12
CA VAL A 93 2.25 -4.81 3.72
C VAL A 93 3.14 -3.63 3.37
N THR A 94 4.46 -3.79 3.28
CA THR A 94 5.34 -2.69 2.84
C THR A 94 5.08 -2.32 1.38
N LEU A 95 4.97 -3.30 0.48
CA LEU A 95 4.69 -3.04 -0.94
C LEU A 95 3.31 -2.40 -1.13
N LEU A 96 2.31 -2.87 -0.40
CA LEU A 96 0.98 -2.28 -0.39
C LEU A 96 1.02 -0.84 0.15
N GLY A 97 1.74 -0.60 1.25
CA GLY A 97 1.95 0.72 1.84
C GLY A 97 2.60 1.70 0.86
N ILE A 98 3.68 1.30 0.18
CA ILE A 98 4.32 2.13 -0.84
C ILE A 98 3.38 2.41 -2.02
N THR A 99 2.59 1.41 -2.43
CA THR A 99 1.62 1.57 -3.53
C THR A 99 0.50 2.54 -3.14
N LYS A 100 0.06 2.52 -1.88
CA LYS A 100 -0.88 3.48 -1.30
C LYS A 100 -0.29 4.89 -1.26
N ALA A 101 0.97 5.04 -0.85
CA ALA A 101 1.67 6.33 -0.81
C ALA A 101 1.71 7.04 -2.16
N CYS A 102 1.82 6.25 -3.23
CA CYS A 102 1.81 6.75 -4.61
C CYS A 102 0.41 7.09 -5.13
N GLY A 103 -0.67 6.93 -4.35
CA GLY A 103 -2.05 7.11 -4.79
C GLY A 103 -2.55 5.99 -5.73
N MET A 104 -1.80 4.90 -5.86
CA MET A 104 -2.02 3.87 -6.87
C MET A 104 -2.73 2.61 -6.34
N GLN A 105 -3.50 2.76 -5.26
CA GLN A 105 -4.14 1.65 -4.57
C GLN A 105 -5.00 0.75 -5.48
N ARG A 106 -5.64 1.33 -6.52
CA ARG A 106 -6.54 0.60 -7.43
C ARG A 106 -5.86 -0.62 -8.04
N TYR A 107 -4.60 -0.46 -8.45
CA TYR A 107 -3.81 -1.54 -9.03
C TYR A 107 -3.37 -2.58 -8.00
N GLY A 108 -3.02 -2.13 -6.79
CA GLY A 108 -2.71 -3.02 -5.68
C GLY A 108 -3.90 -3.92 -5.33
N LEU A 109 -5.10 -3.36 -5.29
CA LEU A 109 -6.34 -4.12 -5.08
C LEU A 109 -6.58 -5.15 -6.18
N VAL A 110 -6.40 -4.76 -7.46
CA VAL A 110 -6.57 -5.69 -8.59
C VAL A 110 -5.56 -6.85 -8.51
N LEU A 111 -4.30 -6.56 -8.21
CA LEU A 111 -3.27 -7.60 -8.01
C LEU A 111 -3.61 -8.56 -6.87
N MET A 112 -4.04 -8.03 -5.72
CA MET A 112 -4.45 -8.87 -4.59
C MET A 112 -5.67 -9.72 -4.91
N PHE A 113 -6.67 -9.14 -5.59
CA PHE A 113 -7.88 -9.85 -5.97
C PHE A 113 -7.57 -11.02 -6.91
N ILE A 114 -6.82 -10.77 -7.98
CA ILE A 114 -6.43 -11.81 -8.94
C ILE A 114 -5.55 -12.86 -8.26
N GLY A 115 -4.57 -12.42 -7.48
CA GLY A 115 -3.62 -13.30 -6.81
C GLY A 115 -4.29 -14.24 -5.80
N TYR A 116 -5.14 -13.74 -4.90
CA TYR A 116 -5.73 -14.60 -3.87
C TYR A 116 -6.97 -15.36 -4.36
N TYR A 117 -7.85 -14.73 -5.15
CA TYR A 117 -9.12 -15.35 -5.54
C TYR A 117 -9.03 -16.16 -6.83
N ILE A 118 -8.34 -15.65 -7.85
CA ILE A 118 -8.26 -16.33 -9.17
C ILE A 118 -7.12 -17.35 -9.18
N ILE A 119 -6.01 -17.07 -8.50
CA ILE A 119 -4.82 -17.92 -8.49
C ILE A 119 -4.75 -18.77 -7.22
N GLY A 120 -4.79 -18.13 -6.06
CA GLY A 120 -4.55 -18.78 -4.77
C GLY A 120 -5.60 -19.79 -4.39
N LEU A 121 -6.89 -19.46 -4.58
CA LEU A 121 -7.99 -20.34 -4.21
C LEU A 121 -8.00 -21.64 -5.04
N PRO A 122 -7.86 -21.61 -6.38
CA PRO A 122 -7.72 -22.85 -7.17
C PRO A 122 -6.46 -23.65 -6.80
N LEU A 123 -5.30 -23.00 -6.61
CA LEU A 123 -4.07 -23.68 -6.19
C LEU A 123 -4.24 -24.37 -4.84
N ALA A 124 -4.80 -23.67 -3.85
CA ALA A 124 -5.08 -24.20 -2.53
C ALA A 124 -6.03 -25.40 -2.60
N PHE A 125 -7.08 -25.33 -3.42
CA PHE A 125 -8.00 -26.45 -3.66
C PHE A 125 -7.28 -27.65 -4.28
N ILE A 126 -6.47 -27.43 -5.33
CA ILE A 126 -5.71 -28.47 -6.02
C ILE A 126 -4.75 -29.17 -5.06
N PHE A 127 -3.93 -28.42 -4.32
CA PHE A 127 -2.99 -29.02 -3.38
C PHE A 127 -3.67 -29.75 -2.23
N THR A 128 -4.80 -29.23 -1.74
CA THR A 128 -5.56 -29.85 -0.64
C THR A 128 -6.18 -31.19 -1.07
N PHE A 129 -6.93 -31.20 -2.18
CA PHE A 129 -7.78 -32.33 -2.54
C PHE A 129 -7.13 -33.28 -3.55
N VAL A 130 -6.39 -32.76 -4.53
CA VAL A 130 -5.84 -33.60 -5.60
C VAL A 130 -4.49 -34.17 -5.21
N VAL A 131 -3.59 -33.32 -4.69
CA VAL A 131 -2.28 -33.77 -4.16
C VAL A 131 -2.42 -34.44 -2.78
N LYS A 132 -3.63 -34.40 -2.19
CA LYS A 132 -3.97 -35.01 -0.89
C LYS A 132 -3.05 -34.54 0.25
N LEU A 133 -2.57 -33.29 0.18
CA LEU A 133 -1.79 -32.66 1.25
C LEU A 133 -2.68 -32.19 2.42
N ASN A 134 -4.00 -32.37 2.35
CA ASN A 134 -4.96 -31.91 3.36
C ASN A 134 -4.72 -30.42 3.69
N VAL A 135 -4.73 -30.06 4.97
CA VAL A 135 -4.53 -28.68 5.45
C VAL A 135 -3.20 -28.09 4.98
N TYR A 136 -2.15 -28.90 4.80
CA TYR A 136 -0.86 -28.41 4.29
C TYR A 136 -0.96 -27.87 2.87
N GLY A 137 -1.79 -28.50 2.04
CA GLY A 137 -2.00 -28.07 0.66
C GLY A 137 -2.61 -26.67 0.56
N PHE A 138 -3.53 -26.36 1.47
CA PHE A 138 -4.13 -25.03 1.57
C PHE A 138 -3.08 -23.95 1.84
N TRP A 139 -2.24 -24.17 2.86
CA TRP A 139 -1.18 -23.21 3.22
C TRP A 139 -0.14 -23.04 2.12
N VAL A 140 0.27 -24.12 1.47
CA VAL A 140 1.23 -24.06 0.35
C VAL A 140 0.65 -23.27 -0.83
N GLY A 141 -0.63 -23.49 -1.17
CA GLY A 141 -1.32 -22.72 -2.20
C GLY A 141 -1.37 -21.22 -1.89
N LEU A 142 -1.67 -20.86 -0.64
CA LEU A 142 -1.65 -19.45 -0.19
C LEU A 142 -0.26 -18.84 -0.25
N ILE A 143 0.78 -19.55 0.21
CA ILE A 143 2.17 -19.07 0.16
C ILE A 143 2.58 -18.77 -1.28
N ILE A 144 2.27 -19.67 -2.23
CA ILE A 144 2.56 -19.47 -3.65
C ILE A 144 1.85 -18.21 -4.18
N ALA A 145 0.56 -18.04 -3.84
CA ALA A 145 -0.20 -16.87 -4.24
C ALA A 145 0.40 -15.56 -3.70
N THR A 146 0.73 -15.51 -2.40
CA THR A 146 1.36 -14.36 -1.76
C THR A 146 2.71 -14.02 -2.41
N VAL A 147 3.55 -15.02 -2.69
CA VAL A 147 4.82 -14.80 -3.38
C VAL A 147 4.60 -14.21 -4.78
N LEU A 148 3.64 -14.73 -5.54
CA LEU A 148 3.32 -14.20 -6.87
C LEU A 148 2.80 -12.75 -6.83
N ILE A 149 1.98 -12.40 -5.83
CA ILE A 149 1.51 -11.03 -5.61
C ILE A 149 2.69 -10.12 -5.27
N ASN A 150 3.53 -10.50 -4.31
CA ASN A 150 4.67 -9.70 -3.87
C ASN A 150 5.67 -9.45 -5.00
N VAL A 151 5.98 -10.47 -5.81
CA VAL A 151 6.87 -10.31 -6.97
C VAL A 151 6.27 -9.32 -7.98
N ALA A 152 4.99 -9.46 -8.30
CA ALA A 152 4.32 -8.55 -9.23
C ALA A 152 4.25 -7.12 -8.69
N ALA A 153 3.88 -6.93 -7.43
CA ALA A 153 3.84 -5.64 -6.77
C ALA A 153 5.23 -4.98 -6.72
N PHE A 154 6.29 -5.77 -6.47
CA PHE A 154 7.66 -5.26 -6.48
C PHE A 154 8.08 -4.73 -7.87
N PHE A 155 7.83 -5.50 -8.94
CA PHE A 155 8.11 -5.05 -10.32
C PHE A 155 7.26 -3.85 -10.72
N MET A 156 6.00 -3.84 -10.29
CA MET A 156 5.10 -2.73 -10.49
C MET A 156 5.65 -1.45 -9.85
N VAL A 157 6.00 -1.46 -8.56
CA VAL A 157 6.59 -0.30 -7.87
C VAL A 157 7.91 0.15 -8.50
N ARG A 158 8.71 -0.78 -9.03
CA ARG A 158 9.95 -0.48 -9.76
C ARG A 158 9.68 0.31 -11.06
N SER A 159 8.53 0.08 -11.70
CA SER A 159 8.12 0.72 -12.96
C SER A 159 7.47 2.09 -12.79
N PHE A 160 7.25 2.54 -11.55
CA PHE A 160 6.61 3.83 -11.29
C PHE A 160 7.48 5.00 -11.72
N ASN A 161 6.84 5.98 -12.36
CA ASN A 161 7.47 7.26 -12.65
C ASN A 161 7.35 8.16 -11.41
N TRP A 162 8.30 8.04 -10.50
CA TRP A 162 8.36 8.79 -9.23
C TRP A 162 8.32 10.31 -9.43
N ILE A 163 8.85 10.81 -10.55
CA ILE A 163 8.83 12.26 -10.88
C ILE A 163 7.40 12.71 -11.22
N ALA A 164 6.70 11.94 -12.05
CA ALA A 164 5.31 12.24 -12.41
C ALA A 164 4.40 12.17 -11.17
N ILE A 165 4.58 11.15 -10.33
CA ILE A 165 3.79 10.96 -9.10
C ILE A 165 4.02 12.11 -8.12
N ALA A 166 5.28 12.53 -7.90
CA ALA A 166 5.59 13.65 -7.00
C ALA A 166 5.01 14.98 -7.51
N LYS A 167 5.08 15.22 -8.82
CA LYS A 167 4.51 16.42 -9.44
C LYS A 167 3.00 16.48 -9.25
N GLU A 168 2.31 15.35 -9.40
CA GLU A 168 0.87 15.27 -9.24
C GLU A 168 0.44 15.44 -7.77
N ALA A 169 1.13 14.76 -6.85
CA ALA A 169 0.90 14.91 -5.41
C ALA A 169 1.04 16.37 -4.95
N HIS A 170 2.00 17.11 -5.49
CA HIS A 170 2.22 18.52 -5.15
C HIS A 170 1.09 19.44 -5.64
N LYS A 171 0.57 19.24 -6.85
CA LYS A 171 -0.56 20.04 -7.37
C LYS A 171 -1.79 19.94 -6.49
N HIS A 172 -2.05 18.76 -5.92
CA HIS A 172 -3.19 18.57 -5.01
C HIS A 172 -3.03 19.37 -3.71
N ILE A 173 -1.80 19.64 -3.27
CA ILE A 173 -1.52 20.45 -2.07
C ILE A 173 -1.65 21.94 -2.38
N GLU A 174 -1.17 22.39 -3.55
CA GLU A 174 -1.28 23.79 -3.99
C GLU A 174 -2.74 24.25 -4.13
N PHE A 175 -3.66 23.34 -4.48
CA PHE A 175 -5.09 23.63 -4.52
C PHE A 175 -5.73 23.77 -3.11
N ILE A 176 -5.08 23.23 -2.08
CA ILE A 176 -5.56 23.28 -0.69
C ILE A 176 -5.03 24.53 0.03
N GLU A 177 -3.90 25.09 -0.39
CA GLU A 177 -3.44 26.40 0.05
C GLU A 177 -4.21 27.52 -0.70
N PRO A 178 -4.95 28.41 -0.01
CA PRO A 178 -5.50 29.59 -0.67
C PRO A 178 -4.35 30.49 -1.19
N PRO A 179 -4.53 31.16 -2.34
CA PRO A 179 -3.44 31.87 -2.99
C PRO A 179 -2.93 32.99 -2.08
N SER A 180 -1.66 32.86 -1.70
CA SER A 180 -0.79 33.85 -1.08
C SER A 180 -1.29 34.51 0.22
N MET A 181 -0.78 34.02 1.35
CA MET A 181 -0.21 34.95 2.34
C MET A 181 1.13 35.44 1.80
N GLU A 182 1.09 36.29 0.77
CA GLU A 182 2.26 37.07 0.37
C GLU A 182 2.57 37.96 1.57
N SER A 183 3.67 37.69 2.27
CA SER A 183 4.16 38.52 3.37
C SER A 183 4.47 39.90 2.81
N LYS A 184 3.53 40.84 2.92
CA LYS A 184 3.81 42.27 2.84
C LYS A 184 4.55 42.70 4.11
N ASP A 185 5.79 42.25 4.25
CA ASP A 185 6.73 42.78 5.26
C ASP A 185 7.50 44.01 4.76
N ASP A 186 7.23 44.45 3.52
CA ASP A 186 7.88 45.61 2.90
C ASP A 186 6.96 46.84 2.89
N ALA A 187 6.39 47.21 4.03
CA ALA A 187 5.67 48.47 4.19
C ALA A 187 5.69 49.00 5.64
N PHE A 188 6.86 49.00 6.28
CA PHE A 188 7.11 49.85 7.45
C PHE A 188 8.19 50.88 7.10
N THR A 189 7.85 51.75 6.15
CA THR A 189 8.59 52.98 5.90
C THR A 189 8.42 53.91 7.10
N HIS A 190 9.52 54.38 7.66
CA HIS A 190 9.58 55.43 8.66
C HIS A 190 8.81 56.67 8.16
N GLU A 191 7.64 56.97 8.72
CA GLU A 191 7.07 58.31 8.61
C GLU A 191 6.34 58.74 9.89
N ASN A 192 7.07 59.57 10.63
CA ASN A 192 6.66 60.67 11.50
C ASN A 192 5.30 60.61 12.21
N ILE A 193 5.43 60.48 13.54
CA ILE A 193 4.45 60.90 14.54
C ILE A 193 4.00 62.33 14.23
N SER A 194 2.74 62.48 13.80
CA SER A 194 2.01 63.74 13.87
C SER A 194 0.79 63.51 14.78
N GLU A 195 0.89 64.02 16.00
CA GLU A 195 -0.28 64.30 16.82
C GLU A 195 -1.07 65.41 16.12
N ASP A 196 -2.32 65.15 15.73
CA ASP A 196 -3.36 66.18 15.82
C ASP A 196 -4.79 65.60 15.82
N ARG A 197 -5.35 65.66 17.03
CA ARG A 197 -6.74 65.92 17.42
C ARG A 197 -7.71 66.31 16.28
N GLN A 198 -8.85 65.59 16.14
CA GLN A 198 -10.24 66.16 16.11
C GLN A 198 -11.37 65.13 15.81
N LEU A 199 -12.29 65.02 16.77
CA LEU A 199 -13.79 65.02 16.67
C LEU A 199 -14.57 63.94 15.87
N LEU A 200 -15.43 63.20 16.58
CA LEU A 200 -16.65 62.53 16.05
C LEU A 200 -17.74 63.60 15.73
N PRO A 201 -18.65 63.45 14.73
CA PRO A 201 -19.83 62.57 14.86
C PRO A 201 -20.43 61.97 13.55
N ALA A 202 -21.48 61.18 13.76
CA ALA A 202 -22.32 60.37 12.87
C ALA A 202 -22.76 60.97 11.51
N THR A 203 -22.85 60.10 10.47
CA THR A 203 -24.01 60.01 9.55
C THR A 203 -24.06 58.66 8.82
N SER A 204 -25.28 58.11 8.77
CA SER A 204 -25.76 56.89 8.12
C SER A 204 -25.65 56.90 6.58
N SER A 205 -25.41 55.74 5.94
CA SER A 205 -26.31 55.19 4.89
C SER A 205 -25.66 54.05 4.05
N LYS A 206 -26.21 52.83 4.22
CA LYS A 206 -26.52 51.80 3.21
C LYS A 206 -25.47 51.40 2.15
N LYS A 207 -24.86 50.22 2.31
CA LYS A 207 -24.78 49.13 1.30
C LYS A 207 -23.97 47.95 1.87
N SER A 208 -24.63 46.93 2.38
CA SER A 208 -23.95 45.67 2.77
C SER A 208 -24.91 44.48 2.86
N ASP A 209 -25.88 44.39 1.95
CA ASP A 209 -26.78 43.23 1.85
C ASP A 209 -26.76 42.58 0.44
N GLU A 210 -25.80 42.92 -0.42
CA GLU A 210 -25.76 42.41 -1.82
C GLU A 210 -24.59 41.45 -2.12
N GLU A 211 -23.73 41.12 -1.16
CA GLU A 211 -22.53 40.27 -1.40
C GLU A 211 -22.64 38.85 -0.80
N VAL A 212 -23.86 38.31 -0.67
CA VAL A 212 -24.08 36.92 -0.22
C VAL A 212 -24.43 35.98 -1.38
N ASN A 213 -24.48 36.47 -2.62
CA ASN A 213 -25.02 35.72 -3.75
C ASN A 213 -24.08 35.63 -4.94
N GLU A 214 -22.88 35.08 -4.73
CA GLU A 214 -22.06 34.55 -5.83
C GLU A 214 -21.33 33.28 -5.38
N TYR A 215 -22.11 32.25 -5.02
CA TYR A 215 -21.64 30.88 -5.13
C TYR A 215 -21.54 30.54 -6.62
N HIS A 216 -20.42 30.94 -7.25
CA HIS A 216 -20.07 30.41 -8.55
C HIS A 216 -20.06 28.89 -8.46
N THR A 217 -20.95 28.28 -9.24
CA THR A 217 -21.03 26.86 -9.51
C THR A 217 -19.67 26.39 -9.99
N ILE A 218 -18.86 25.83 -9.09
CA ILE A 218 -17.61 25.17 -9.47
C ILE A 218 -18.05 23.90 -10.18
N GLU A 219 -17.82 23.86 -11.50
CA GLU A 219 -17.89 22.62 -12.27
C GLU A 219 -17.06 21.57 -11.55
N THR A 220 -17.71 20.57 -10.97
CA THR A 220 -17.05 19.31 -10.63
C THR A 220 -16.32 18.84 -11.87
N PRO A 221 -14.99 18.59 -11.82
CA PRO A 221 -14.27 18.10 -12.99
C PRO A 221 -14.99 16.87 -13.52
N SER A 222 -15.38 16.90 -14.79
CA SER A 222 -15.93 15.72 -15.47
C SER A 222 -15.00 14.54 -15.24
N ILE A 223 -15.53 13.39 -14.83
CA ILE A 223 -14.78 12.16 -14.53
C ILE A 223 -13.74 11.82 -15.63
N ASP A 224 -14.04 12.16 -16.89
CA ASP A 224 -13.18 12.00 -18.05
C ASP A 224 -11.84 12.80 -18.02
N LYS A 225 -11.78 13.92 -17.27
CA LYS A 225 -10.57 14.75 -17.10
C LYS A 225 -9.67 14.23 -15.98
N GLU A 226 -10.26 13.69 -14.91
CA GLU A 226 -9.50 12.92 -13.92
C GLU A 226 -8.89 11.68 -14.60
N GLU A 227 -9.68 10.95 -15.40
CA GLU A 227 -9.24 9.72 -16.10
C GLU A 227 -7.99 9.94 -16.99
N LYS A 228 -7.84 11.12 -17.59
CA LYS A 228 -6.73 11.48 -18.49
C LYS A 228 -5.47 11.96 -17.78
N LEU A 229 -5.56 12.37 -16.51
CA LEU A 229 -4.42 12.90 -15.73
C LEU A 229 -3.69 11.80 -14.97
N TYR A 230 -4.30 10.62 -14.82
CA TYR A 230 -3.64 9.41 -14.37
C TYR A 230 -2.72 8.84 -15.48
N GLU A 231 -1.58 9.48 -15.79
CA GLU A 231 -0.47 8.76 -16.43
C GLU A 231 0.22 7.85 -15.40
N THR A 232 -0.52 6.77 -15.23
CA THR A 232 -0.27 5.49 -14.60
C THR A 232 1.05 4.87 -15.10
N PRO A 233 1.61 3.87 -14.41
CA PRO A 233 2.66 3.03 -14.97
C PRO A 233 2.16 2.63 -16.35
N SER A 234 2.92 2.97 -17.40
CA SER A 234 2.53 2.73 -18.80
C SER A 234 1.71 1.45 -18.84
N ASN A 235 0.42 1.53 -19.21
CA ASN A 235 -0.53 0.41 -19.07
C ASN A 235 0.08 -0.91 -19.57
N LYS A 236 0.96 -0.82 -20.57
CA LYS A 236 1.80 -1.91 -21.07
C LYS A 236 2.57 -2.66 -19.98
N HIS A 237 3.26 -2.01 -19.04
CA HIS A 237 4.01 -2.66 -17.97
C HIS A 237 3.11 -3.36 -16.95
N PHE A 238 2.02 -2.71 -16.52
CA PHE A 238 1.06 -3.33 -15.61
C PHE A 238 0.38 -4.54 -16.27
N THR A 239 -0.10 -4.39 -17.51
CA THR A 239 -0.66 -5.50 -18.29
C THR A 239 0.37 -6.59 -18.54
N THR A 240 1.64 -6.26 -18.79
CA THR A 240 2.71 -7.26 -18.94
C THR A 240 2.93 -8.05 -17.65
N VAL A 241 2.94 -7.39 -16.48
CA VAL A 241 3.08 -8.07 -15.18
C VAL A 241 1.89 -9.01 -14.93
N LEU A 242 0.67 -8.55 -15.23
CA LEU A 242 -0.53 -9.39 -15.16
C LEU A 242 -0.48 -10.59 -16.11
N ILE A 243 -0.06 -10.38 -17.36
CA ILE A 243 0.11 -11.47 -18.33
C ILE A 243 1.14 -12.47 -17.82
N ILE A 244 2.26 -12.01 -17.27
CA ILE A 244 3.28 -12.89 -16.68
C ILE A 244 2.69 -13.70 -15.53
N GLN A 245 1.92 -13.10 -14.62
CA GLN A 245 1.26 -13.85 -13.54
C GLN A 245 0.29 -14.91 -14.08
N ILE A 246 -0.50 -14.57 -15.11
CA ILE A 246 -1.43 -15.51 -15.74
C ILE A 246 -0.69 -16.62 -16.48
N VAL A 247 0.40 -16.32 -17.18
CA VAL A 247 1.23 -17.32 -17.87
C VAL A 247 1.90 -18.24 -16.86
N VAL A 248 2.45 -17.71 -15.77
CA VAL A 248 3.03 -18.52 -14.68
C VAL A 248 1.97 -19.43 -14.08
N LEU A 249 0.75 -18.92 -13.84
CA LEU A 249 -0.38 -19.75 -13.41
C LEU A 249 -0.66 -20.88 -14.41
N ILE A 250 -0.79 -20.57 -15.71
CA ILE A 250 -1.07 -21.57 -16.76
C ILE A 250 0.03 -22.62 -16.80
N VAL A 251 1.30 -22.22 -16.68
CA VAL A 251 2.44 -23.14 -16.64
C VAL A 251 2.38 -24.03 -15.40
N LEU A 252 2.08 -23.48 -14.22
CA LEU A 252 1.94 -24.27 -12.99
C LEU A 252 0.79 -25.29 -13.11
N ILE A 253 -0.35 -24.88 -13.69
CA ILE A 253 -1.49 -25.77 -13.96
C ILE A 253 -1.11 -26.83 -15.01
N ALA A 254 -0.38 -26.48 -16.06
CA ALA A 254 0.04 -27.41 -17.11
C ALA A 254 1.05 -28.45 -16.59
N LEU A 255 2.05 -28.01 -15.80
CA LEU A 255 2.99 -28.90 -15.12
C LEU A 255 2.25 -29.84 -14.17
N PHE A 256 1.23 -29.34 -13.48
CA PHE A 256 0.37 -30.14 -12.64
C PHE A 256 -0.40 -31.21 -13.43
N ILE A 257 -1.03 -30.84 -14.56
CA ILE A 257 -1.72 -31.79 -15.44
C ILE A 257 -0.74 -32.86 -15.94
N MET A 258 0.45 -32.46 -16.39
CA MET A 258 1.48 -33.41 -16.85
C MET A 258 1.95 -34.36 -15.74
N SER A 259 2.18 -33.85 -14.53
CA SER A 259 2.53 -34.68 -13.38
C SER A 259 1.42 -35.65 -13.00
N TYR A 260 0.15 -35.24 -13.12
CA TYR A 260 -1.00 -36.08 -12.82
C TYR A 260 -1.18 -37.20 -13.87
N VAL A 261 -1.05 -36.86 -15.16
CA VAL A 261 -1.10 -37.84 -16.25
C VAL A 261 0.03 -38.87 -16.13
N HIS A 262 1.25 -38.43 -15.79
CA HIS A 262 2.38 -39.34 -15.60
C HIS A 262 2.21 -40.28 -14.40
N SER A 263 1.51 -39.85 -13.34
CA SER A 263 1.24 -40.70 -12.19
C SER A 263 0.13 -41.75 -12.44
N PHE A 264 -0.65 -41.60 -13.51
CA PHE A 264 -1.75 -42.50 -13.86
C PHE A 264 -1.39 -43.50 -14.98
N MET A 265 -0.31 -43.25 -15.71
CA MET A 265 0.20 -44.08 -16.80
C MET A 265 1.29 -45.03 -16.29
#